data_AF-A0AAV3XPC0-F1
#
_entry.id   AF-A0AAV3XPC0-F1
#
_cell.length_a   1.000
_cell.length_b   1.000
_cell.length_c   1.000
_cell.angle_alpha   90.00
_cell.angle_beta   90.00
_cell.angle_gamma   90.00
#
_symmetry.space_group_name_H-M   'P 1'
#
loop_
_entity.id
_entity.type
_entity.pdbx_description
1 polymer ?
#
loop_
_entity_poly.entity_id
_entity_poly.type
_entity_poly.pdbx_seq_one_letter_code
_entity_poly.pdbx_strand_id
1 'polypeptide(L)'
;MQPIRQGDVILLPAPQIEGEKLSHLTLAEGEVTGHKHRISDGKAELYEKDGTLYLRVFSDTATLTHEEHNAISVPQGNWVVRIQREYEPQSWRYVAD
;
A
#
# COMPACT_ATOMS: atom_id res chain seq x y z
N MET A 1 -11.40 -9.28 9.64
CA MET A 1 -10.56 -8.10 9.39
C MET A 1 -11.27 -7.21 8.38
N GLN A 2 -11.27 -5.89 8.57
CA GLN A 2 -11.89 -4.94 7.63
C GLN A 2 -10.82 -4.31 6.72
N PRO A 3 -11.17 -3.86 5.50
CA PRO A 3 -10.27 -3.08 4.66
C PRO A 3 -9.74 -1.83 5.38
N ILE A 4 -8.46 -1.52 5.18
CA ILE A 4 -7.82 -0.31 5.70
C ILE A 4 -7.36 0.53 4.51
N ARG A 5 -7.60 1.85 4.56
CA ARG A 5 -7.22 2.78 3.48
C ARG A 5 -6.38 3.92 4.02
N GLN A 6 -5.29 4.23 3.33
CA GLN A 6 -4.49 5.44 3.52
C GLN A 6 -4.14 6.01 2.15
N GLY A 7 -4.68 7.18 1.80
CA GLY A 7 -4.46 7.75 0.46
C GLY A 7 -4.92 6.79 -0.64
N ASP A 8 -4.04 6.53 -1.62
CA ASP A 8 -4.23 5.56 -2.70
C ASP A 8 -3.99 4.10 -2.26
N VAL A 9 -3.43 3.85 -1.08
CA VAL A 9 -3.19 2.48 -0.60
C VAL A 9 -4.41 1.91 0.11
N ILE A 10 -4.86 0.75 -0.35
CA ILE A 10 -5.84 -0.11 0.33
C ILE A 10 -5.18 -1.43 0.73
N LEU A 11 -5.30 -1.77 2.01
CA LEU A 11 -4.98 -3.09 2.55
C LEU A 11 -6.27 -3.90 2.66
N LEU A 12 -6.31 -5.03 1.95
CA LEU A 12 -7.40 -6.00 2.01
C LEU A 12 -6.93 -7.24 2.76
N PRO A 13 -7.76 -7.87 3.60
CA PRO A 13 -7.41 -9.14 4.25
C PRO A 13 -7.08 -10.21 3.21
N ALA A 14 -5.95 -10.88 3.37
CA ALA A 14 -5.53 -11.98 2.50
C ALA A 14 -5.58 -13.31 3.27
N PRO A 15 -6.02 -14.42 2.65
CA PRO A 15 -5.99 -15.73 3.30
C PRO A 15 -4.56 -16.23 3.51
N GLN A 16 -3.63 -15.87 2.63
CA GLN A 16 -2.23 -16.28 2.67
C GLN A 16 -1.32 -15.21 2.08
N ILE A 17 -0.02 -15.35 2.34
CA ILE A 17 1.03 -14.55 1.72
C ILE A 17 1.61 -15.33 0.55
N GLU A 18 1.88 -14.63 -0.54
CA GLU A 18 2.46 -15.22 -1.75
C GLU A 18 3.67 -14.41 -2.22
N GLY A 19 4.57 -15.08 -2.94
CA GLY A 19 5.72 -14.42 -3.56
C GLY A 19 7.00 -14.45 -2.76
N GLU A 20 7.94 -13.62 -3.21
CA GLU A 20 9.27 -13.52 -2.62
C GLU A 20 9.34 -12.37 -1.63
N LYS A 21 10.09 -12.58 -0.54
CA LYS A 21 10.25 -11.58 0.50
C LYS A 21 11.08 -10.41 -0.01
N LEU A 22 10.57 -9.20 0.16
CA LEU A 22 11.28 -7.96 -0.11
C LEU A 22 12.13 -7.53 1.09
N SER A 23 13.19 -6.77 0.82
CA SER A 23 14.10 -6.22 1.83
C SER A 23 13.59 -4.91 2.47
N HIS A 24 12.49 -4.36 1.98
CA HIS A 24 11.88 -3.12 2.44
C HIS A 24 10.43 -3.30 2.89
N LEU A 25 9.87 -2.24 3.50
CA LEU A 25 8.48 -2.18 3.94
C LEU A 25 7.69 -1.01 3.32
N THR A 26 8.14 -0.52 2.17
CA THR A 26 7.39 0.43 1.33
C THR A 26 6.30 -0.30 0.55
N LEU A 27 5.05 0.09 0.74
CA LEU A 27 3.86 -0.47 0.10
C LEU A 27 3.51 0.23 -1.21
N ALA A 28 3.83 1.52 -1.30
CA ALA A 28 3.64 2.34 -2.50
C ALA A 28 4.59 3.54 -2.47
N GLU A 29 5.00 4.00 -3.64
CA GLU A 29 5.56 5.32 -3.83
C GLU A 29 4.39 6.27 -4.08
N GLY A 30 4.24 7.30 -3.25
CA GLY A 30 3.14 8.26 -3.31
C GLY A 30 3.20 9.12 -4.57
N GLU A 31 2.11 9.86 -4.84
CA GLU A 31 1.94 10.65 -6.06
C GLU A 31 2.96 11.78 -6.21
N VAL A 32 3.44 12.34 -5.09
CA VAL A 32 4.50 13.35 -5.06
C VAL A 32 5.86 12.66 -4.98
N THR A 33 6.77 13.04 -5.88
CA THR A 33 8.13 12.49 -5.94
C THR A 33 8.84 12.61 -4.59
N GLY A 34 8.96 11.48 -3.88
CA GLY A 34 9.61 11.40 -2.57
C GLY A 34 8.74 10.78 -1.49
N HIS A 35 7.41 10.92 -1.59
CA HIS A 35 6.49 10.39 -0.59
C HIS A 35 6.31 8.89 -0.74
N LYS A 36 6.13 8.19 0.38
CA LYS A 36 6.03 6.72 0.40
C LYS A 36 5.06 6.26 1.46
N HIS A 37 4.16 5.37 1.08
CA HIS A 37 3.38 4.58 2.03
C HIS A 37 4.27 3.46 2.54
N ARG A 38 4.55 3.43 3.84
CA ARG A 38 5.46 2.45 4.43
C ARG A 38 5.03 2.00 5.82
N ILE A 39 5.42 0.78 6.18
CA ILE A 39 5.41 0.39 7.59
C ILE A 39 6.65 0.99 8.26
N SER A 40 6.44 1.82 9.28
CA SER A 40 7.50 2.51 10.02
C SER A 40 7.76 1.92 11.41
N ASP A 41 6.79 1.21 11.97
CA ASP A 41 6.89 0.58 13.29
C ASP A 41 6.12 -0.75 13.32
N GLY A 42 6.54 -1.66 14.21
CA GLY A 42 6.00 -3.02 14.32
C GLY A 42 6.82 -4.08 13.57
N LYS A 43 6.51 -5.35 13.82
CA LYS A 43 7.14 -6.50 13.15
C LYS A 43 6.30 -6.87 11.94
N ALA A 44 6.81 -6.59 10.74
CA ALA A 44 6.15 -6.93 9.50
C ALA A 44 7.16 -7.36 8.41
N GLU A 45 6.65 -8.08 7.42
CA GLU A 45 7.38 -8.49 6.22
C GLU A 45 6.52 -8.17 4.98
N LEU A 46 7.18 -7.77 3.90
CA LEU A 46 6.55 -7.49 2.62
C LEU A 46 7.01 -8.52 1.60
N TYR A 47 6.09 -8.95 0.75
CA TYR A 47 6.32 -9.93 -0.29
C TYR A 47 5.74 -9.42 -1.61
N GLU A 48 6.30 -9.91 -2.72
CA GLU A 48 5.84 -9.57 -4.06
C GLU A 48 5.65 -10.83 -4.91
N LYS A 49 4.49 -10.89 -5.58
CA LYS A 49 4.19 -11.89 -6.61
C LYS A 49 3.45 -11.24 -7.77
N ASP A 50 4.00 -11.36 -8.97
CA ASP A 50 3.40 -10.90 -10.24
C ASP A 50 2.94 -9.42 -10.17
N GLY A 51 3.72 -8.55 -9.52
CA GLY A 51 3.42 -7.13 -9.33
C GLY A 51 2.38 -6.85 -8.23
N THR A 52 1.91 -7.88 -7.52
CA THR A 52 1.05 -7.73 -6.33
C THR A 52 1.88 -7.81 -5.07
N LEU A 53 1.73 -6.81 -4.19
CA LEU A 53 2.38 -6.81 -2.89
C LEU A 53 1.48 -7.46 -1.83
N TYR A 54 2.11 -8.21 -0.93
CA TYR A 54 1.48 -8.86 0.22
C TYR A 54 2.23 -8.46 1.49
N LEU A 55 1.50 -7.91 2.46
CA LEU A 55 2.03 -7.50 3.76
C LEU A 55 1.64 -8.53 4.82
N ARG A 56 2.63 -9.02 5.57
CA ARG A 56 2.43 -9.86 6.75
C ARG A 56 2.80 -9.09 8.01
N VAL A 57 1.85 -8.93 8.92
CA VAL A 57 2.07 -8.29 10.21
C VAL A 57 2.13 -9.35 11.31
N PHE A 58 3.22 -9.37 12.06
CA PHE A 58 3.50 -10.32 13.14
C PHE A 58 3.25 -9.75 14.54
N SER A 59 3.44 -8.44 14.72
CA SER A 59 3.06 -7.76 15.96
C SER A 59 1.55 -7.57 16.04
N ASP A 60 1.02 -7.32 17.25
CA ASP A 60 -0.40 -7.04 17.47
C ASP A 60 -0.92 -5.93 16.53
N THR A 61 -0.10 -4.88 16.36
CA THR A 61 -0.26 -3.88 15.32
C THR A 61 1.07 -3.49 14.69
N ALA A 62 1.01 -2.95 13.47
CA ALA A 62 2.09 -2.25 12.78
C ALA A 62 1.61 -0.87 12.33
N THR A 63 2.52 0.09 12.20
CA THR A 63 2.16 1.48 11.88
C THR A 63 2.44 1.79 10.42
N LEU A 64 1.38 2.06 9.66
CA LEU A 64 1.43 2.53 8.28
C LEU A 64 1.49 4.07 8.25
N THR A 65 2.56 4.62 7.68
CA THR A 65 2.80 6.06 7.59
C THR A 65 2.93 6.51 6.14
N HIS A 66 2.57 7.79 5.93
CA HIS A 66 2.78 8.57 4.72
C HIS A 66 3.05 10.02 5.15
N GLU A 67 3.81 10.79 4.39
CA GLU A 67 4.21 12.15 4.79
C GLU A 67 3.03 13.13 4.89
N GLU A 68 1.98 12.90 4.12
CA GLU A 68 0.78 13.76 4.07
C GLU A 68 -0.40 13.22 4.90
N HIS A 69 -0.34 11.96 5.33
CA HIS A 69 -1.45 11.32 6.01
C HIS A 69 -1.12 10.95 7.44
N ASN A 70 -2.14 10.94 8.29
CA ASN A 70 -2.02 10.41 9.64
C ASN A 70 -1.62 8.93 9.60
N ALA A 71 -0.78 8.55 10.56
CA ALA A 71 -0.39 7.17 10.76
C ALA A 71 -1.63 6.30 11.05
N ILE A 72 -1.66 5.09 10.50
CA ILE A 72 -2.75 4.13 10.69
C ILE A 72 -2.21 2.85 11.31
N SER A 73 -2.87 2.36 12.35
CA SER A 73 -2.57 1.05 12.94
C SER A 73 -3.15 -0.08 12.08
N VAL A 74 -2.28 -0.94 11.58
CA VAL A 74 -2.61 -2.15 10.84
C VAL A 74 -2.55 -3.34 11.80
N PRO A 75 -3.64 -4.08 12.04
CA PRO A 75 -3.62 -5.20 12.97
C PRO A 75 -2.85 -6.40 12.41
N GLN A 76 -2.43 -7.27 13.32
CA GLN A 76 -1.81 -8.55 13.00
C GLN A 76 -2.60 -9.32 11.94
N GLY A 77 -1.92 -9.85 10.93
CA GLY A 77 -2.56 -10.61 9.87
C GLY A 77 -1.84 -10.54 8.54
N ASN A 78 -2.46 -11.18 7.54
CA ASN A 78 -2.01 -11.16 6.16
C ASN A 78 -2.88 -10.18 5.37
N TRP A 79 -2.23 -9.38 4.54
CA TRP A 79 -2.88 -8.32 3.78
C TRP A 79 -2.37 -8.36 2.35
N VAL A 80 -3.25 -8.08 1.39
CA VAL A 80 -2.87 -7.76 0.02
C VAL A 80 -2.96 -6.25 -0.16
N VAL A 81 -1.93 -5.68 -0.78
CA VAL A 81 -1.86 -4.25 -1.07
C VAL A 81 -2.50 -3.99 -2.43
N ARG A 82 -3.35 -2.95 -2.48
CA ARG A 82 -3.96 -2.45 -3.71
C ARG A 82 -3.72 -0.95 -3.79
N ILE A 83 -3.25 -0.50 -4.95
CA ILE A 83 -3.05 0.91 -5.26
C ILE A 83 -4.26 1.39 -6.04
N GLN A 84 -4.97 2.39 -5.51
CA GLN A 84 -6.02 3.10 -6.23
C GLN A 84 -5.36 4.19 -7.06
N ARG A 85 -5.39 4.04 -8.38
CA ARG A 85 -5.05 5.14 -9.29
C ARG A 85 -6.34 5.84 -9.68
N GLU A 86 -6.34 7.17 -9.64
CA GLU A 86 -7.40 7.92 -10.30
C GLU A 86 -7.32 7.63 -11.80
N TYR A 87 -8.43 7.15 -12.35
CA TYR A 87 -8.55 6.99 -13.79
C TYR A 87 -8.84 8.38 -14.36
N GLU A 88 -7.87 8.97 -15.05
CA GLU A 88 -8.12 10.11 -15.94
C GLU A 88 -8.51 9.56 -17.32
N PRO A 89 -9.82 9.47 -17.68
CA PRO A 89 -10.21 9.18 -19.04
C PRO A 89 -9.81 10.37 -19.90
N GLN A 90 -8.71 10.22 -20.64
CA GLN A 90 -8.37 10.95 -21.87
C GLN A 90 -8.71 12.46 -21.83
N SER A 91 -7.71 13.29 -21.53
CA SER A 91 -7.77 14.70 -21.88
C SER A 91 -7.97 14.84 -23.40
N TRP A 92 -9.21 15.11 -23.84
CA TRP A 92 -9.48 15.46 -25.23
C TRP A 92 -9.10 16.92 -25.42
N ARG A 93 -8.00 17.15 -26.12
CA ARG A 93 -7.63 18.48 -26.58
C ARG A 93 -8.31 18.70 -27.93
N TYR A 94 -9.32 19.56 -27.97
CA TYR A 94 -9.77 20.12 -29.25
C TYR A 94 -8.62 20.98 -29.81
N VAL A 95 -8.21 20.66 -31.04
CA VAL A 95 -7.33 21.50 -31.87
C VAL A 95 -8.20 22.10 -32.97
N ALA A 96 -7.94 23.37 -33.30
CA ALA A 96 -8.61 24.29 -34.23
C ALA A 96 -9.64 25.20 -33.55
N ASP A 97 -9.66 26.51 -33.82
CA ASP A 97 -9.20 27.20 -35.03
C ASP A 97 -7.69 27.50 -35.14
#